data_AF-A0A972NBY7-F1
#
_entry.id   AF-A0A972NBY7-F1
#
_cell.length_a   1.000
_cell.length_b   1.000
_cell.length_c   1.000
_cell.angle_alpha   90.00
_cell.angle_beta   90.00
_cell.angle_gamma   90.00
#
_symmetry.space_group_name_H-M   'P 1'
#
loop_
_entity.id
_entity.type
_entity.pdbx_description
1 polymer ?
#
loop_
_entity_poly.entity_id
_entity_poly.type
_entity_poly.pdbx_seq_one_letter_code
_entity_poly.pdbx_strand_id
1 'polypeptide(L)'
;MVVKSTDVTVIYKDGTKRTVAIDPGESFIRQLRDLGVTPEDLSPDRVKVEIVPPSVWPDIFTGIMYILPIVLVVGMFWYLMRQSQAGGSGALSFGKSRARMFTGDRPIVTFDDVAGVDEAKEELQEVVEFLKEPEKFLALGARIPKGVLLVGPPGTGKTLLAKAVAGEAGVPFFSISGSEFVEMFVGVGASRVRDLFDQAKRHSPCIVFVDEIDAVGRQRGAGLGGSHDEREQTLNQLLVEMDGFDSDTNIIVMAATNRPDILDPALLRPGRFDRRVVLDRPDMRGREAILKVHVRGKPIAPDVDLKVIARSTPGFVGADLENLVNEAAILAARRGSKVIEQRDFEEAIERVLAGPERKSRVISEDEKRIVAYHEAGHAVVMNALPEADPVHKVSIIARGMAGGYTLTLPEEDRTLLSRRKVFADMVGLLGGRAAEELVFDDITSGAANDLERVTHLARTMVTRWGMSETLGPLVYGKKDELIFLGREIAEQRDYSEAVAEQIDAEVRRLVTEAYQQAHSILQKYRDKLDAVAQRLLEVETISRDEFEKIFPPPVPKRATPKPKETTA
;
A
#
# COMPACT_ATOMS: atom_id res chain seq x y z
N MET A 1 -5.31 -31.43 -74.70
CA MET A 1 -5.61 -31.54 -73.26
C MET A 1 -4.37 -31.07 -72.51
N VAL A 2 -4.53 -30.33 -71.41
CA VAL A 2 -3.40 -29.98 -70.52
C VAL A 2 -3.59 -30.73 -69.21
N VAL A 3 -2.63 -31.59 -68.87
CA VAL A 3 -2.64 -32.37 -67.63
C VAL A 3 -1.67 -31.72 -66.66
N LYS A 4 -2.14 -31.33 -65.47
CA LYS A 4 -1.31 -30.85 -64.37
C LYS A 4 -1.63 -31.67 -63.12
N SER A 5 -0.68 -32.50 -62.70
CA SER A 5 -0.70 -33.37 -61.50
C SER A 5 -1.94 -34.25 -61.29
N THR A 6 -3.10 -33.67 -61.01
CA THR A 6 -4.38 -34.34 -60.70
C THR A 6 -5.56 -33.77 -61.47
N ASP A 7 -5.38 -32.68 -62.22
CA ASP A 7 -6.44 -32.04 -62.99
C ASP A 7 -6.15 -32.07 -64.49
N VAL A 8 -7.19 -32.34 -65.27
CA VAL A 8 -7.13 -32.31 -66.72
C VAL A 8 -8.05 -31.24 -67.25
N THR A 9 -7.45 -30.32 -68.00
CA THR A 9 -8.23 -29.32 -68.75
C THR A 9 -8.43 -29.81 -70.18
N VAL A 10 -9.69 -30.10 -70.51
CA VAL A 10 -10.19 -30.38 -71.87
C VAL A 10 -10.56 -29.06 -72.52
N ILE A 11 -10.11 -28.88 -73.76
CA ILE A 11 -10.50 -27.75 -74.61
C ILE A 11 -11.27 -28.35 -75.78
N TYR A 12 -12.56 -28.04 -75.87
CA TYR A 12 -13.40 -28.50 -76.98
C TYR A 12 -13.15 -27.66 -78.24
N LYS A 13 -13.57 -28.15 -79.41
CA LYS A 13 -13.38 -27.47 -80.70
C LYS A 13 -14.08 -26.11 -80.79
N ASP A 14 -15.06 -25.85 -79.94
CA ASP A 14 -15.75 -24.56 -79.79
C ASP A 14 -14.98 -23.56 -78.89
N GLY A 15 -13.82 -23.95 -78.37
CA GLY A 15 -12.96 -23.14 -77.51
C GLY A 15 -13.33 -23.19 -76.02
N THR A 16 -14.41 -23.88 -75.65
CA THR A 16 -14.77 -24.03 -74.23
C THR A 16 -13.75 -24.90 -73.50
N LYS A 17 -13.33 -24.45 -72.31
CA LYS A 17 -12.39 -25.17 -71.44
C LYS A 17 -13.15 -25.73 -70.26
N ARG A 18 -13.04 -27.04 -70.02
CA ARG A 18 -13.53 -27.69 -68.80
C ARG A 18 -12.37 -28.37 -68.10
N THR A 19 -12.24 -28.14 -66.80
CA THR A 19 -11.25 -28.80 -65.95
C THR A 19 -11.94 -29.88 -65.15
N VAL A 20 -11.43 -31.11 -65.24
CA VAL A 20 -11.95 -32.28 -64.55
C VAL A 20 -10.81 -32.87 -63.73
N ALA A 21 -11.07 -33.15 -62.45
CA ALA A 21 -10.12 -33.86 -61.59
C ALA A 21 -10.06 -35.33 -62.01
N ILE A 22 -8.86 -35.86 -62.27
CA ILE A 22 -8.66 -37.31 -62.42
C ILE A 22 -8.66 -37.92 -61.04
N ASP A 23 -9.56 -38.87 -60.80
CA ASP A 23 -9.49 -39.72 -59.61
C ASP A 23 -8.24 -40.63 -59.70
N PRO A 24 -7.29 -40.56 -58.74
CA PRO A 24 -6.07 -41.37 -58.76
C PRO A 24 -6.31 -42.89 -58.75
N GLY A 25 -7.53 -43.35 -58.42
CA GLY A 25 -7.89 -44.77 -58.27
C GLY A 25 -8.29 -45.50 -59.56
N GLU A 26 -8.53 -44.81 -60.69
CA GLU A 26 -8.90 -45.43 -61.97
C GLU A 26 -7.98 -45.02 -63.13
N SER A 27 -7.80 -45.92 -64.11
CA SER A 27 -7.01 -45.60 -65.31
C SER A 27 -7.70 -44.50 -66.12
N PHE A 28 -6.98 -43.41 -66.38
CA PHE A 28 -7.40 -42.29 -67.22
C PHE A 28 -7.99 -42.70 -68.58
N ILE A 29 -7.49 -43.79 -69.17
CA ILE A 29 -7.99 -44.34 -70.44
C ILE A 29 -9.41 -44.90 -70.29
N ARG A 30 -9.77 -45.43 -69.11
CA ARG A 30 -11.09 -45.99 -68.82
C ARG A 30 -12.15 -44.89 -68.73
N GLN A 31 -11.83 -43.78 -68.05
CA GLN A 31 -12.72 -42.61 -67.95
C GLN A 31 -12.96 -41.94 -69.32
N LEU A 32 -11.97 -41.92 -70.20
CA LEU A 32 -12.13 -41.42 -71.58
C LEU A 32 -13.05 -42.34 -72.41
N ARG A 33 -13.01 -43.66 -72.19
CA ARG A 33 -13.89 -44.62 -72.88
C ARG A 33 -15.35 -44.48 -72.41
N ASP A 34 -15.58 -44.27 -71.11
CA ASP A 34 -16.94 -44.06 -70.56
C ASP A 34 -17.59 -42.76 -71.06
N LEU A 35 -16.78 -41.77 -71.45
CA LEU A 35 -17.22 -40.53 -72.10
C LEU A 35 -17.43 -40.66 -73.62
N GLY A 36 -17.36 -41.88 -74.17
CA GLY A 36 -17.70 -42.16 -75.57
C GLY A 36 -16.55 -42.03 -76.58
N VAL A 37 -15.29 -41.94 -76.13
CA VAL A 37 -14.12 -41.90 -77.01
C VAL A 37 -13.76 -43.31 -77.47
N THR A 38 -13.79 -43.57 -78.79
CA THR A 38 -13.43 -44.89 -79.34
C THR A 38 -11.91 -45.08 -79.42
N PRO A 39 -11.40 -46.32 -79.42
CA PRO A 39 -9.97 -46.60 -79.52
C PRO A 39 -9.29 -46.01 -80.78
N GLU A 40 -10.03 -45.79 -81.88
CA GLU A 40 -9.46 -45.16 -83.09
C GLU A 40 -9.11 -43.68 -82.89
N ASP A 41 -9.84 -42.97 -82.03
CA ASP A 41 -9.63 -41.53 -81.76
C ASP A 41 -8.46 -41.25 -80.81
N LEU A 42 -7.93 -42.28 -80.16
CA LEU A 42 -6.74 -42.24 -79.30
C LEU A 42 -5.47 -42.75 -80.01
N SER A 43 -5.52 -42.86 -81.35
CA SER A 43 -4.38 -43.30 -82.16
C SER A 43 -3.19 -42.31 -82.09
N PRO A 44 -1.93 -42.78 -82.10
CA PRO A 44 -0.73 -41.95 -81.90
C PRO A 44 -0.62 -40.77 -82.87
N ASP A 45 -1.18 -40.91 -84.07
CA ASP A 45 -1.09 -39.90 -85.13
C ASP A 45 -1.99 -38.67 -84.88
N ARG A 46 -2.98 -38.78 -83.97
CA ARG A 46 -3.95 -37.71 -83.66
C ARG A 46 -3.73 -37.05 -82.30
N VAL A 47 -2.77 -37.54 -81.50
CA VAL A 47 -2.49 -37.04 -80.15
C VAL A 47 -1.09 -36.44 -80.09
N LYS A 48 -1.00 -35.10 -79.98
CA LYS A 48 0.28 -34.40 -79.76
C LYS A 48 0.47 -34.11 -78.27
N VAL A 49 1.47 -34.76 -77.66
CA VAL A 49 1.84 -34.57 -76.25
C VAL A 49 3.00 -33.57 -76.17
N GLU A 50 2.83 -32.49 -75.39
CA GLU A 50 3.85 -31.47 -75.17
C GLU A 50 4.09 -31.34 -73.65
N ILE A 51 5.33 -31.57 -73.22
CA ILE A 51 5.74 -31.55 -71.80
C ILE A 51 6.37 -30.20 -71.51
N VAL A 52 5.73 -29.38 -70.66
CA VAL A 52 6.28 -28.08 -70.23
C VAL A 52 6.95 -28.24 -68.87
N PRO A 53 8.26 -28.02 -68.73
CA PRO A 53 8.93 -28.07 -67.43
C PRO A 53 8.47 -26.92 -66.52
N PRO A 54 8.44 -27.12 -65.18
CA PRO A 54 8.07 -26.07 -64.24
C PRO A 54 9.05 -24.89 -64.29
N SER A 55 8.54 -23.68 -64.09
CA SER A 55 9.35 -22.45 -64.05
C SER A 55 10.30 -22.46 -62.85
N VAL A 56 11.57 -22.11 -63.06
CA VAL A 56 12.66 -22.06 -62.05
C VAL A 56 12.66 -20.76 -61.23
N TRP A 57 11.83 -19.78 -61.56
CA TRP A 57 11.74 -18.50 -60.85
C TRP A 57 11.33 -18.59 -59.37
N PRO A 58 10.38 -19.47 -58.97
CA PRO A 58 10.02 -19.64 -57.56
C PRO A 58 11.20 -20.11 -56.70
N ASP A 59 12.05 -20.99 -57.23
CA ASP A 59 13.19 -21.58 -56.51
C ASP A 59 14.34 -20.58 -56.28
N ILE A 60 14.56 -19.67 -57.23
CA ILE A 60 15.55 -18.60 -57.08
C ILE A 60 15.09 -17.58 -56.02
N PHE A 61 13.80 -17.27 -56.00
CA PHE A 61 13.24 -16.30 -55.06
C PHE A 61 13.27 -16.80 -53.61
N THR A 62 12.99 -18.09 -53.37
CA THR A 62 13.18 -18.72 -52.06
C THR A 62 14.65 -18.70 -51.63
N GLY A 63 15.59 -18.99 -52.53
CA GLY A 63 17.02 -18.94 -52.24
C GLY A 63 17.50 -17.57 -51.73
N ILE A 64 17.04 -16.48 -52.35
CA ILE A 64 17.38 -15.12 -51.93
C ILE A 64 16.82 -14.80 -50.55
N MET A 65 15.59 -15.23 -50.24
CA MET A 65 14.97 -15.01 -48.93
C MET A 65 15.67 -15.76 -47.79
N TYR A 66 16.35 -16.86 -48.06
CA TYR A 66 17.17 -17.56 -47.05
C TYR A 66 18.54 -16.91 -46.81
N ILE A 67 19.12 -16.25 -47.83
CA ILE A 67 20.45 -15.65 -47.72
C ILE A 67 20.39 -14.21 -47.15
N LEU A 68 19.31 -13.47 -47.44
CA LEU A 68 19.13 -12.09 -47.02
C LEU A 68 19.26 -11.86 -45.50
N PRO A 69 18.70 -12.70 -44.60
CA PRO A 69 18.83 -12.54 -43.15
C PRO A 69 20.28 -12.73 -42.68
N ILE A 70 21.01 -13.68 -43.28
CA ILE A 70 22.41 -13.95 -42.92
C ILE A 70 23.30 -12.76 -43.31
N VAL A 71 23.08 -12.21 -44.50
CA VAL A 71 23.84 -11.03 -44.97
C VAL A 71 23.54 -9.80 -44.11
N LEU A 72 22.27 -9.60 -43.70
CA LEU A 72 21.90 -8.52 -42.79
C LEU A 72 22.58 -8.64 -41.42
N VAL A 73 22.61 -9.84 -40.84
CA VAL A 73 23.26 -10.09 -39.55
C VAL A 73 24.77 -9.86 -39.64
N VAL A 74 25.43 -10.39 -40.69
CA VAL A 74 26.88 -10.21 -40.89
C VAL A 74 27.22 -8.74 -41.15
N GLY A 75 26.41 -8.04 -41.96
CA GLY A 75 26.60 -6.61 -42.24
C GLY A 75 26.41 -5.74 -41.00
N MET A 76 25.39 -6.02 -40.18
CA MET A 76 25.15 -5.35 -38.91
C MET A 76 26.30 -5.59 -37.92
N PHE A 77 26.81 -6.83 -37.83
CA PHE A 77 27.92 -7.17 -36.96
C PHE A 77 29.22 -6.49 -37.38
N TRP A 78 29.47 -6.39 -38.69
CA TRP A 78 30.61 -5.65 -39.23
C TRP A 78 30.50 -4.15 -38.98
N TYR A 79 29.30 -3.56 -39.11
CA TYR A 79 29.04 -2.16 -38.77
C TYR A 79 29.26 -1.87 -37.28
N LEU A 80 28.77 -2.74 -36.39
CA LEU A 80 28.98 -2.63 -34.93
C LEU A 80 30.46 -2.76 -34.53
N MET A 81 31.20 -3.70 -35.13
CA MET A 81 32.65 -3.81 -34.89
C MET A 81 33.42 -2.59 -35.39
N ARG A 82 33.00 -1.99 -36.50
CA ARG A 82 33.63 -0.78 -37.02
C ARG A 82 33.34 0.44 -36.14
N GLN A 83 32.19 0.48 -35.46
CA GLN A 83 31.85 1.51 -34.48
C GLN A 83 32.63 1.33 -33.15
N SER A 84 32.95 0.09 -32.75
CA SER A 84 33.69 -0.18 -31.51
C SER A 84 35.19 0.15 -31.60
N GLN A 85 35.80 0.09 -32.78
CA GLN A 85 37.21 0.50 -32.98
C GLN A 85 37.42 2.02 -33.10
N ALA A 86 36.39 2.79 -33.48
CA ALA A 86 36.47 4.26 -33.56
C ALA A 86 36.13 4.97 -32.22
N GLY A 87 35.73 4.21 -31.19
CA GLY A 87 35.35 4.71 -29.86
C GLY A 87 36.01 3.91 -28.74
N GLY A 88 37.35 3.95 -28.68
CA GLY A 88 38.14 3.33 -27.62
C GLY A 88 37.90 3.96 -26.25
N SER A 89 36.79 3.61 -25.59
CA SER A 89 36.51 3.88 -24.16
C SER A 89 35.20 3.25 -23.64
N GLY A 90 34.40 2.55 -24.46
CA GLY A 90 33.04 2.12 -24.04
C GLY A 90 32.99 0.91 -23.11
N ALA A 91 33.82 -0.11 -23.32
CA ALA A 91 33.71 -1.38 -22.59
C ALA A 91 34.21 -1.31 -21.12
N LEU A 92 35.12 -0.38 -20.80
CA LEU A 92 35.58 -0.09 -19.44
C LEU A 92 34.62 0.84 -18.66
N SER A 93 33.59 1.38 -19.31
CA SER A 93 32.58 2.24 -18.68
C SER A 93 31.36 1.46 -18.17
N PHE A 94 31.30 0.14 -18.33
CA PHE A 94 30.19 -0.66 -17.79
C PHE A 94 30.29 -0.85 -16.25
N GLY A 95 31.48 -0.66 -15.67
CA GLY A 95 31.71 -0.72 -14.22
C GLY A 95 31.76 0.65 -13.51
N LYS A 96 31.79 1.76 -14.25
CA LYS A 96 31.54 3.09 -13.67
C LYS A 96 30.07 3.39 -13.94
N SER A 97 29.27 3.30 -12.89
CA SER A 97 27.89 3.73 -12.91
C SER A 97 27.77 5.04 -13.70
N ARG A 98 26.94 5.07 -14.75
CA ARG A 98 26.35 6.33 -15.25
C ARG A 98 25.37 6.87 -14.20
N ALA A 99 25.80 6.88 -12.93
CA ALA A 99 25.06 7.42 -11.81
C ALA A 99 24.80 8.87 -12.14
N ARG A 100 23.55 9.30 -11.95
CA ARG A 100 23.27 10.69 -11.60
C ARG A 100 24.36 11.11 -10.62
N MET A 101 25.14 12.14 -10.95
CA MET A 101 26.04 12.72 -9.94
C MET A 101 25.16 13.01 -8.74
N PHE A 102 25.40 12.33 -7.61
CA PHE A 102 24.70 12.63 -6.38
C PHE A 102 25.20 14.02 -6.00
N THR A 103 24.41 15.02 -6.36
CA THR A 103 24.67 16.40 -6.01
C THR A 103 24.10 16.51 -4.61
N GLY A 104 24.97 16.71 -3.62
CA GLY A 104 24.53 16.90 -2.25
C GLY A 104 23.68 18.15 -2.18
N ASP A 105 22.37 17.97 -2.02
CA ASP A 105 21.45 19.10 -1.85
C ASP A 105 21.72 19.73 -0.48
N ARG A 106 21.61 21.05 -0.41
CA ARG A 106 21.56 21.77 0.88
C ARG A 106 20.09 21.98 1.23
N PRO A 107 19.50 21.14 2.09
CA PRO A 107 18.09 21.27 2.42
C PRO A 107 17.84 22.59 3.16
N ILE A 108 16.73 23.26 2.80
CA ILE A 108 16.24 24.48 3.48
C ILE A 108 15.39 24.12 4.71
N VAL A 109 14.90 22.87 4.76
CA VAL A 109 14.04 22.36 5.84
C VAL A 109 14.83 22.29 7.14
N THR A 110 14.24 22.76 8.23
CA THR A 110 14.84 22.75 9.58
C THR A 110 13.92 22.04 10.59
N PHE A 111 14.33 21.96 11.86
CA PHE A 111 13.47 21.39 12.90
C PHE A 111 12.17 22.17 13.14
N ASP A 112 12.07 23.43 12.70
CA ASP A 112 10.85 24.25 12.79
C ASP A 112 9.74 23.81 11.80
N ASP A 113 10.11 23.02 10.78
CA ASP A 113 9.22 22.47 9.76
C ASP A 113 8.77 21.04 10.09
N VAL A 114 9.31 20.44 11.15
CA VAL A 114 8.92 19.12 11.65
C VAL A 114 8.15 19.33 12.95
N ALA A 115 7.09 18.58 13.21
CA ALA A 115 6.31 18.72 14.43
C ALA A 115 5.79 17.36 14.92
N GLY A 116 5.45 17.26 16.21
CA GLY A 116 4.85 16.07 16.80
C GLY A 116 5.80 14.89 17.04
N VAL A 117 7.12 15.14 17.01
CA VAL A 117 8.20 14.17 17.26
C VAL A 117 9.32 14.80 18.09
N ASP A 118 8.94 15.42 19.22
CA ASP A 118 9.86 16.26 20.00
C ASP A 118 10.99 15.43 20.65
N GLU A 119 10.69 14.21 21.10
CA GLU A 119 11.68 13.27 21.64
C GLU A 119 12.71 12.88 20.57
N ALA A 120 12.25 12.58 19.35
CA ALA A 120 13.15 12.25 18.25
C ALA A 120 14.03 13.43 17.83
N LYS A 121 13.52 14.66 17.93
CA LYS A 121 14.32 15.87 17.68
C LYS A 121 15.38 16.07 18.75
N GLU A 122 15.05 15.85 20.02
CA GLU A 122 16.00 15.97 21.12
C GLU A 122 17.15 14.97 20.96
N GLU A 123 16.85 13.70 20.63
CA GLU A 123 17.90 12.70 20.35
C GLU A 123 18.77 13.07 19.14
N LEU A 124 18.17 13.64 18.10
CA LEU A 124 18.90 14.05 16.90
C LEU A 124 19.61 15.40 17.06
N GLN A 125 19.32 16.17 18.11
CA GLN A 125 20.02 17.42 18.40
C GLN A 125 21.51 17.15 18.71
N GLU A 126 21.82 16.03 19.36
CA GLU A 126 23.21 15.57 19.59
C GLU A 126 23.95 15.36 18.26
N VAL A 127 23.26 14.77 17.28
CA VAL A 127 23.78 14.50 15.93
C VAL A 127 24.07 15.81 15.18
N VAL A 128 23.17 16.79 15.31
CA VAL A 128 23.35 18.13 14.76
C VAL A 128 24.56 18.84 15.39
N GLU A 129 24.65 18.82 16.72
CA GLU A 129 25.75 19.48 17.45
C GLU A 129 27.10 18.86 17.08
N PHE A 130 27.14 17.54 16.91
CA PHE A 130 28.34 16.86 16.42
C PHE A 130 28.77 17.35 15.03
N LEU A 131 27.84 17.50 14.08
CA LEU A 131 28.16 17.97 12.73
C LEU A 131 28.60 19.43 12.70
N LYS A 132 28.11 20.27 13.65
CA LYS A 132 28.50 21.68 13.79
C LYS A 132 29.85 21.85 14.49
N GLU A 133 30.08 21.12 15.58
CA GLU A 133 31.23 21.28 16.48
C GLU A 133 31.91 19.92 16.81
N PRO A 134 32.47 19.20 15.82
CA PRO A 134 33.04 17.86 16.04
C PRO A 134 34.23 17.86 17.01
N GLU A 135 35.03 18.93 17.03
CA GLU A 135 36.22 19.07 17.88
C GLU A 135 35.88 18.99 19.38
N LYS A 136 34.71 19.50 19.78
CA LYS A 136 34.23 19.47 21.18
C LYS A 136 34.07 18.03 21.69
N PHE A 137 33.58 17.13 20.84
CA PHE A 137 33.36 15.72 21.17
C PHE A 137 34.67 14.92 21.11
N LEU A 138 35.52 15.20 20.11
CA LEU A 138 36.82 14.55 19.96
C LEU A 138 37.76 14.88 21.13
N ALA A 139 37.74 16.12 21.63
CA ALA A 139 38.54 16.55 22.79
C ALA A 139 38.21 15.77 24.09
N LEU A 140 36.97 15.29 24.21
CA LEU A 140 36.51 14.50 25.34
C LEU A 140 36.67 12.98 25.11
N GLY A 141 37.16 12.56 23.95
CA GLY A 141 37.29 11.16 23.57
C GLY A 141 35.95 10.46 23.32
N ALA A 142 34.87 11.23 23.06
CA ALA A 142 33.57 10.67 22.77
C ALA A 142 33.59 9.97 21.39
N ARG A 143 32.99 8.79 21.32
CA ARG A 143 32.83 8.08 20.04
C ARG A 143 31.61 8.64 19.31
N ILE A 144 31.85 9.02 18.08
CA ILE A 144 30.85 9.59 17.20
C ILE A 144 29.94 8.46 16.68
N PRO A 145 28.61 8.62 16.74
CA PRO A 145 27.71 7.65 16.14
C PRO A 145 27.91 7.65 14.63
N LYS A 146 28.31 6.50 14.08
CA LYS A 146 28.52 6.36 12.63
C LYS A 146 27.20 6.28 11.87
N GLY A 147 26.13 5.81 12.52
CA GLY A 147 24.86 5.64 11.87
C GLY A 147 23.65 5.73 12.80
N VAL A 148 22.58 6.32 12.27
CA VAL A 148 21.31 6.51 12.96
C VAL A 148 20.21 5.82 12.18
N LEU A 149 19.48 4.91 12.82
CA LEU A 149 18.32 4.24 12.25
C LEU A 149 17.04 4.90 12.75
N LEU A 150 16.30 5.54 11.83
CA LEU A 150 14.96 6.07 12.04
C LEU A 150 13.93 4.94 11.84
N VAL A 151 13.19 4.64 12.89
CA VAL A 151 12.22 3.54 12.91
C VAL A 151 10.83 4.11 13.14
N GLY A 152 9.86 3.74 12.32
CA GLY A 152 8.48 4.13 12.59
C GLY A 152 7.53 3.81 11.44
N PRO A 153 6.21 3.92 11.63
CA PRO A 153 5.23 3.71 10.57
C PRO A 153 5.48 4.58 9.33
N PRO A 154 4.99 4.18 8.15
CA PRO A 154 5.06 5.03 6.96
C PRO A 154 4.31 6.36 7.21
N GLY A 155 4.82 7.45 6.63
CA GLY A 155 4.18 8.76 6.72
C GLY A 155 4.38 9.54 8.04
N THR A 156 5.21 9.06 8.98
CA THR A 156 5.58 9.81 10.20
C THR A 156 6.66 10.88 10.00
N GLY A 157 7.11 11.09 8.76
CA GLY A 157 8.09 12.14 8.46
C GLY A 157 9.56 11.76 8.65
N LYS A 158 9.92 10.46 8.63
CA LYS A 158 11.32 10.00 8.74
C LYS A 158 12.28 10.72 7.77
N THR A 159 11.93 10.75 6.49
CA THR A 159 12.72 11.42 5.44
C THR A 159 12.76 12.94 5.62
N LEU A 160 11.67 13.54 6.11
CA LEU A 160 11.61 14.97 6.42
C LEU A 160 12.52 15.31 7.61
N LEU A 161 12.50 14.49 8.66
CA LEU A 161 13.34 14.65 9.85
C LEU A 161 14.83 14.52 9.50
N ALA A 162 15.21 13.53 8.67
CA ALA A 162 16.59 13.41 8.21
C ALA A 162 17.07 14.64 7.42
N LYS A 163 16.21 15.21 6.55
CA LYS A 163 16.49 16.47 5.86
C LYS A 163 16.62 17.65 6.83
N ALA A 164 15.77 17.70 7.85
CA ALA A 164 15.81 18.72 8.89
C ALA A 164 17.11 18.69 9.70
N VAL A 165 17.63 17.50 10.03
CA VAL A 165 18.95 17.35 10.69
C VAL A 165 20.06 17.94 9.82
N ALA A 166 20.07 17.65 8.52
CA ALA A 166 21.06 18.21 7.60
C ALA A 166 20.92 19.73 7.44
N GLY A 167 19.69 20.25 7.36
CA GLY A 167 19.42 21.68 7.24
C GLY A 167 19.81 22.44 8.50
N GLU A 168 19.51 21.88 9.67
CA GLU A 168 19.91 22.43 10.96
C GLU A 168 21.43 22.45 11.12
N ALA A 169 22.12 21.38 10.70
CA ALA A 169 23.59 21.29 10.71
C ALA A 169 24.26 22.12 9.60
N GLY A 170 23.53 22.52 8.56
CA GLY A 170 24.07 23.26 7.41
C GLY A 170 25.00 22.44 6.50
N VAL A 171 24.85 21.11 6.49
CA VAL A 171 25.71 20.18 5.75
C VAL A 171 25.03 19.62 4.49
N PRO A 172 25.79 19.15 3.47
CA PRO A 172 25.20 18.47 2.32
C PRO A 172 24.43 17.20 2.71
N PHE A 173 23.31 16.96 2.00
CA PHE A 173 22.44 15.80 2.20
C PHE A 173 22.41 14.93 0.93
N PHE A 174 22.86 13.68 1.05
CA PHE A 174 22.81 12.67 -0.01
C PHE A 174 21.67 11.71 0.27
N SER A 175 20.66 11.65 -0.60
CA SER A 175 19.50 10.77 -0.44
C SER A 175 19.51 9.66 -1.48
N ILE A 176 19.31 8.42 -1.06
CA ILE A 176 19.10 7.27 -1.94
C ILE A 176 18.00 6.37 -1.36
N SER A 177 17.21 5.74 -2.22
CA SER A 177 16.29 4.69 -1.78
C SER A 177 17.00 3.33 -1.76
N GLY A 178 16.76 2.53 -0.72
CA GLY A 178 17.29 1.19 -0.58
C GLY A 178 16.90 0.26 -1.72
N SER A 179 15.77 0.51 -2.37
CA SER A 179 15.35 -0.23 -3.56
C SER A 179 16.22 0.05 -4.80
N GLU A 180 16.90 1.20 -4.88
CA GLU A 180 17.81 1.53 -5.99
C GLU A 180 19.11 0.70 -5.98
N PHE A 181 19.38 0.04 -4.87
CA PHE A 181 20.51 -0.87 -4.72
C PHE A 181 20.20 -2.29 -5.16
N VAL A 182 18.92 -2.64 -5.37
CA VAL A 182 18.49 -3.99 -5.77
C VAL A 182 18.25 -4.01 -7.27
N GLU A 183 19.18 -4.60 -8.03
CA GLU A 183 19.08 -4.75 -9.48
C GLU A 183 19.19 -6.20 -9.95
N MET A 184 18.79 -6.46 -11.20
CA MET A 184 18.88 -7.79 -11.82
C MET A 184 20.33 -8.25 -12.06
N PHE A 185 21.29 -7.33 -12.06
CA PHE A 185 22.69 -7.61 -12.35
C PHE A 185 23.52 -7.66 -11.07
N VAL A 186 24.13 -8.83 -10.83
CA VAL A 186 25.01 -9.07 -9.68
C VAL A 186 26.15 -8.05 -9.64
N GLY A 187 26.38 -7.44 -8.48
CA GLY A 187 27.49 -6.51 -8.24
C GLY A 187 27.24 -5.05 -8.61
N VAL A 188 26.13 -4.72 -9.29
CA VAL A 188 25.79 -3.32 -9.60
C VAL A 188 25.43 -2.55 -8.32
N GLY A 189 24.61 -3.14 -7.44
CA GLY A 189 24.26 -2.56 -6.14
C GLY A 189 25.50 -2.23 -5.30
N ALA A 190 26.42 -3.19 -5.13
CA ALA A 190 27.68 -2.99 -4.43
C ALA A 190 28.55 -1.87 -5.04
N SER A 191 28.58 -1.73 -6.37
CA SER A 191 29.32 -0.61 -6.99
C SER A 191 28.70 0.75 -6.66
N ARG A 192 27.36 0.84 -6.64
CA ARG A 192 26.65 2.08 -6.28
C ARG A 192 26.89 2.48 -4.84
N VAL A 193 26.93 1.50 -3.94
CA VAL A 193 27.30 1.75 -2.53
C VAL A 193 28.69 2.37 -2.48
N ARG A 194 29.70 1.79 -3.12
CA ARG A 194 31.06 2.37 -3.17
C ARG A 194 31.07 3.80 -3.71
N ASP A 195 30.43 4.02 -4.86
CA ASP A 195 30.38 5.33 -5.50
C ASP A 195 29.71 6.39 -4.59
N LEU A 196 28.63 6.03 -3.88
CA LEU A 196 27.93 6.89 -2.93
C LEU A 196 28.86 7.31 -1.78
N PHE A 197 29.53 6.34 -1.15
CA PHE A 197 30.44 6.62 -0.03
C PHE A 197 31.68 7.39 -0.47
N ASP A 198 32.22 7.15 -1.67
CA ASP A 198 33.32 7.95 -2.22
C ASP A 198 32.91 9.41 -2.47
N GLN A 199 31.67 9.66 -2.90
CA GLN A 199 31.16 11.02 -3.03
C GLN A 199 30.91 11.69 -1.68
N ALA A 200 30.38 10.96 -0.69
CA ALA A 200 30.21 11.45 0.66
C ALA A 200 31.55 11.84 1.31
N LYS A 201 32.60 11.01 1.14
CA LYS A 201 33.97 11.29 1.62
C LYS A 201 34.53 12.60 1.06
N ARG A 202 34.24 12.94 -0.19
CA ARG A 202 34.67 14.20 -0.83
C ARG A 202 33.92 15.44 -0.33
N HIS A 203 32.74 15.28 0.24
CA HIS A 203 31.87 16.37 0.71
C HIS A 203 31.70 16.36 2.23
N SER A 204 32.59 15.69 2.97
CA SER A 204 32.61 15.70 4.43
C SER A 204 32.82 17.13 4.98
N PRO A 205 32.08 17.57 6.03
CA PRO A 205 31.03 16.83 6.74
C PRO A 205 29.71 16.77 5.95
N CYS A 206 29.04 15.60 5.95
CA CYS A 206 27.76 15.42 5.26
C CYS A 206 26.90 14.31 5.89
N ILE A 207 25.63 14.26 5.48
CA ILE A 207 24.70 13.18 5.83
C ILE A 207 24.40 12.33 4.60
N VAL A 208 24.51 11.01 4.76
CA VAL A 208 24.06 10.01 3.79
C VAL A 208 22.78 9.38 4.31
N PHE A 209 21.66 9.60 3.61
CA PHE A 209 20.35 9.06 3.95
C PHE A 209 19.95 7.92 3.02
N VAL A 210 19.64 6.76 3.62
CA VAL A 210 19.13 5.58 2.92
C VAL A 210 17.68 5.31 3.36
N ASP A 211 16.72 5.64 2.49
CA ASP A 211 15.31 5.29 2.72
C ASP A 211 15.06 3.81 2.46
N GLU A 212 14.02 3.21 3.03
CA GLU A 212 13.65 1.79 2.81
C GLU A 212 14.85 0.82 2.93
N ILE A 213 15.67 0.98 3.97
CA ILE A 213 16.88 0.16 4.15
C ILE A 213 16.56 -1.35 4.24
N ASP A 214 15.33 -1.71 4.58
CA ASP A 214 14.83 -3.09 4.58
C ASP A 214 14.77 -3.75 3.19
N ALA A 215 14.89 -2.98 2.10
CA ALA A 215 15.04 -3.55 0.76
C ALA A 215 16.35 -4.33 0.58
N VAL A 216 17.45 -3.82 1.17
CA VAL A 216 18.80 -4.42 1.12
C VAL A 216 19.20 -5.09 2.42
N GLY A 217 18.71 -4.59 3.54
CA GLY A 217 19.11 -4.99 4.89
C GLY A 217 18.32 -6.13 5.48
N ARG A 218 17.57 -6.90 4.69
CA ARG A 218 16.70 -7.97 5.20
C ARG A 218 17.49 -9.20 5.61
N GLN A 219 17.14 -9.79 6.76
CA GLN A 219 17.72 -11.05 7.23
C GLN A 219 17.45 -12.20 6.24
N ARG A 220 18.41 -13.13 6.13
CA ARG A 220 18.32 -14.32 5.27
C ARG A 220 17.01 -15.09 5.51
N GLY A 221 16.17 -15.19 4.48
CA GLY A 221 15.06 -16.14 4.42
C GLY A 221 15.51 -17.42 3.71
N ALA A 222 14.89 -18.56 4.03
CA ALA A 222 15.11 -19.85 3.36
C ALA A 222 14.51 -19.87 1.92
N GLY A 223 14.83 -18.86 1.10
CA GLY A 223 14.39 -18.74 -0.28
C GLY A 223 15.31 -19.52 -1.21
N LEU A 224 14.79 -20.56 -1.85
CA LEU A 224 15.43 -21.28 -2.95
C LEU A 224 15.41 -20.39 -4.21
N GLY A 225 16.39 -19.50 -4.37
CA GLY A 225 16.52 -18.69 -5.59
C GLY A 225 17.67 -17.67 -5.56
N GLY A 226 18.44 -17.58 -6.65
CA GLY A 226 19.66 -16.74 -6.79
C GLY A 226 19.47 -15.22 -6.75
N SER A 227 18.30 -14.71 -6.36
CA SER A 227 18.09 -13.27 -6.08
C SER A 227 18.69 -12.84 -4.73
N HIS A 228 19.03 -13.79 -3.86
CA HIS A 228 19.62 -13.49 -2.55
C HIS A 228 21.07 -13.00 -2.63
N ASP A 229 21.83 -13.45 -3.63
CA ASP A 229 23.27 -13.20 -3.72
C ASP A 229 23.60 -11.72 -3.97
N GLU A 230 22.79 -11.02 -4.77
CA GLU A 230 22.98 -9.61 -5.09
C GLU A 230 22.67 -8.69 -3.90
N ARG A 231 21.58 -8.97 -3.19
CA ARG A 231 21.20 -8.21 -1.98
C ARG A 231 22.23 -8.42 -0.89
N GLU A 232 22.70 -9.65 -0.69
CA GLU A 232 23.71 -9.96 0.31
C GLU A 232 25.05 -9.30 -0.02
N GLN A 233 25.47 -9.31 -1.29
CA GLN A 233 26.69 -8.62 -1.71
C GLN A 233 26.59 -7.11 -1.46
N THR A 234 25.45 -6.51 -1.76
CA THR A 234 25.22 -5.07 -1.58
C THR A 234 25.14 -4.68 -0.11
N LEU A 235 24.48 -5.49 0.71
CA LEU A 235 24.45 -5.34 2.17
C LEU A 235 25.87 -5.44 2.76
N ASN A 236 26.63 -6.47 2.39
CA ASN A 236 28.00 -6.62 2.87
C ASN A 236 28.89 -5.46 2.46
N GLN A 237 28.73 -4.93 1.25
CA GLN A 237 29.46 -3.74 0.81
C GLN A 237 29.09 -2.51 1.66
N LEU A 238 27.81 -2.31 1.99
CA LEU A 238 27.37 -1.23 2.89
C LEU A 238 28.03 -1.37 4.27
N LEU A 239 28.06 -2.58 4.82
CA LEU A 239 28.71 -2.87 6.10
C LEU A 239 30.22 -2.56 6.07
N VAL A 240 30.90 -2.93 4.97
CA VAL A 240 32.33 -2.65 4.79
C VAL A 240 32.60 -1.15 4.71
N GLU A 241 31.79 -0.38 3.98
CA GLU A 241 31.95 1.07 3.92
C GLU A 241 31.69 1.75 5.28
N MET A 242 30.69 1.29 6.04
CA MET A 242 30.41 1.82 7.38
C MET A 242 31.54 1.50 8.39
N ASP A 243 32.06 0.27 8.36
CA ASP A 243 33.16 -0.15 9.22
C ASP A 243 34.47 0.57 8.83
N GLY A 244 34.64 0.87 7.54
CA GLY A 244 35.82 1.52 6.94
C GLY A 244 35.97 3.02 7.20
N PHE A 245 35.04 3.66 7.90
CA PHE A 245 35.23 5.06 8.34
C PHE A 245 36.28 5.18 9.44
N ASP A 246 37.33 5.95 9.18
CA ASP A 246 38.22 6.46 10.22
C ASP A 246 37.47 7.49 11.08
N SER A 247 37.91 7.64 12.33
CA SER A 247 37.35 8.62 13.28
C SER A 247 37.46 10.08 12.80
N ASP A 248 38.27 10.33 11.78
CA ASP A 248 38.51 11.67 11.22
C ASP A 248 37.52 12.04 10.09
N THR A 249 36.70 11.07 9.62
CA THR A 249 35.67 11.32 8.62
C THR A 249 34.31 11.66 9.25
N ASN A 250 33.96 12.95 9.25
CA ASN A 250 32.70 13.49 9.82
C ASN A 250 31.46 13.19 8.93
N ILE A 251 31.19 11.91 8.69
CA ILE A 251 30.08 11.44 7.87
C ILE A 251 29.11 10.67 8.75
N ILE A 252 27.82 10.99 8.65
CA ILE A 252 26.76 10.29 9.38
C ILE A 252 25.83 9.59 8.40
N VAL A 253 25.65 8.29 8.59
CA VAL A 253 24.72 7.48 7.80
C VAL A 253 23.38 7.40 8.51
N MET A 254 22.37 8.07 7.98
CA MET A 254 21.00 7.94 8.44
C MET A 254 20.25 6.91 7.59
N ALA A 255 19.45 6.04 8.19
CA ALA A 255 18.61 5.10 7.47
C ALA A 255 17.18 5.13 7.99
N ALA A 256 16.19 4.92 7.13
CA ALA A 256 14.79 4.83 7.53
C ALA A 256 14.23 3.44 7.23
N THR A 257 13.44 2.90 8.17
CA THR A 257 12.68 1.67 7.96
C THR A 257 11.30 1.75 8.61
N ASN A 258 10.35 1.05 7.99
CA ASN A 258 9.04 0.78 8.60
C ASN A 258 9.02 -0.54 9.37
N ARG A 259 10.06 -1.37 9.20
CA ARG A 259 10.12 -2.77 9.66
C ARG A 259 11.47 -3.10 10.27
N PRO A 260 11.74 -2.65 11.52
CA PRO A 260 13.01 -2.92 12.19
C PRO A 260 13.21 -4.41 12.52
N ASP A 261 12.12 -5.20 12.53
CA ASP A 261 12.05 -6.62 12.87
C ASP A 261 12.69 -7.54 11.82
N ILE A 262 12.65 -7.15 10.54
CA ILE A 262 13.18 -7.96 9.44
C ILE A 262 14.63 -7.62 9.08
N LEU A 263 15.21 -6.61 9.73
CA LEU A 263 16.57 -6.16 9.44
C LEU A 263 17.60 -7.16 9.96
N ASP A 264 18.69 -7.33 9.21
CA ASP A 264 19.83 -8.13 9.60
C ASP A 264 20.44 -7.54 10.89
N PRO A 265 20.56 -8.33 11.97
CA PRO A 265 21.16 -7.89 13.22
C PRO A 265 22.59 -7.34 13.06
N ALA A 266 23.29 -7.70 11.99
CA ALA A 266 24.60 -7.16 11.66
C ALA A 266 24.57 -5.63 11.45
N LEU A 267 23.49 -5.06 10.91
CA LEU A 267 23.35 -3.61 10.72
C LEU A 267 23.27 -2.85 12.05
N LEU A 268 22.78 -3.52 13.10
CA LEU A 268 22.49 -2.93 14.41
C LEU A 268 23.66 -3.06 15.40
N ARG A 269 24.80 -3.59 14.95
CA ARG A 269 25.98 -3.76 15.81
C ARG A 269 26.65 -2.40 16.05
N PRO A 270 27.28 -2.19 17.23
CA PRO A 270 28.04 -0.97 17.52
C PRO A 270 29.07 -0.67 16.42
N GLY A 271 29.14 0.60 16.00
CA GLY A 271 29.97 1.04 14.86
C GLY A 271 29.24 1.07 13.51
N ARG A 272 27.97 0.66 13.46
CA ARG A 272 27.10 0.75 12.27
C ARG A 272 25.90 1.64 12.58
N PHE A 273 24.70 1.09 12.66
CA PHE A 273 23.53 1.80 13.19
C PHE A 273 23.45 1.61 14.70
N ASP A 274 24.29 2.35 15.43
CA ASP A 274 24.40 2.30 16.88
C ASP A 274 23.34 3.15 17.60
N ARG A 275 22.77 4.15 16.92
CA ARG A 275 21.62 4.92 17.41
C ARG A 275 20.33 4.49 16.70
N ARG A 276 19.28 4.32 17.50
CA ARG A 276 17.92 4.01 17.03
C ARG A 276 16.97 5.07 17.56
N VAL A 277 16.40 5.83 16.64
CA VAL A 277 15.43 6.88 16.95
C VAL A 277 14.06 6.40 16.48
N VAL A 278 13.11 6.32 17.40
CA VAL A 278 11.76 5.85 17.11
C VAL A 278 10.86 7.06 16.83
N LEU A 279 10.17 7.04 15.69
CA LEU A 279 9.13 7.98 15.32
C LEU A 279 7.78 7.28 15.45
N ASP A 280 7.14 7.51 16.58
CA ASP A 280 5.80 7.02 16.83
C ASP A 280 4.73 7.82 16.08
N ARG A 281 3.49 7.33 16.13
CA ARG A 281 2.35 8.10 15.62
C ARG A 281 2.13 9.33 16.51
N PRO A 282 1.84 10.50 15.94
CA PRO A 282 1.65 11.71 16.71
C PRO A 282 0.41 11.59 17.61
N ASP A 283 0.55 12.08 18.85
CA ASP A 283 -0.57 12.28 19.76
C ASP A 283 -1.44 13.46 19.29
N MET A 284 -2.57 13.71 19.97
CA MET A 284 -3.47 14.83 19.65
C MET A 284 -2.72 16.18 19.57
N ARG A 285 -1.78 16.45 20.49
CA ARG A 285 -1.02 17.71 20.49
C ARG A 285 -0.04 17.78 19.33
N GLY A 286 0.63 16.67 19.03
CA GLY A 286 1.49 16.50 17.88
C GLY A 286 0.74 16.68 16.57
N ARG A 287 -0.47 16.13 16.43
CA ARG A 287 -1.33 16.33 15.26
C ARG A 287 -1.72 17.81 15.10
N GLU A 288 -2.09 18.49 16.19
CA GLU A 288 -2.35 19.93 16.17
C GLU A 288 -1.11 20.73 15.71
N ALA A 289 0.09 20.37 16.19
CA ALA A 289 1.34 21.01 15.80
C ALA A 289 1.70 20.75 14.33
N ILE A 290 1.50 19.53 13.83
CA ILE A 290 1.69 19.17 12.42
C ILE A 290 0.71 19.93 11.53
N LEU A 291 -0.57 20.00 11.91
CA LEU A 291 -1.56 20.82 11.20
C LEU A 291 -1.09 22.28 11.14
N LYS A 292 -0.61 22.86 12.25
CA LYS A 292 -0.07 24.23 12.29
C LYS A 292 1.08 24.46 11.32
N VAL A 293 1.90 23.45 11.02
CA VAL A 293 2.96 23.55 10.01
C VAL A 293 2.35 23.54 8.60
N HIS A 294 1.49 22.57 8.28
CA HIS A 294 0.93 22.40 6.93
C HIS A 294 -0.09 23.48 6.52
N VAL A 295 -0.61 24.24 7.48
CA VAL A 295 -1.46 25.40 7.20
C VAL A 295 -0.67 26.69 6.93
N ARG A 296 0.63 26.75 7.25
CA ARG A 296 1.45 27.95 7.00
C ARG A 296 1.41 28.29 5.51
N GLY A 297 1.08 29.54 5.20
CA GLY A 297 0.98 30.04 3.82
C GLY A 297 -0.33 29.72 3.10
N LYS A 298 -1.30 29.05 3.74
CA LYS A 298 -2.64 28.82 3.18
C LYS A 298 -3.66 29.85 3.72
N PRO A 299 -4.61 30.33 2.90
CA PRO A 299 -5.65 31.24 3.36
C PRO A 299 -6.73 30.48 4.15
N ILE A 300 -6.69 30.56 5.48
CA ILE A 300 -7.63 29.86 6.38
C ILE A 300 -8.49 30.88 7.12
N ALA A 301 -9.75 30.53 7.34
CA ALA A 301 -10.70 31.36 8.06
C ALA A 301 -10.35 31.41 9.56
N PRO A 302 -10.54 32.55 10.24
CA PRO A 302 -10.13 32.73 11.64
C PRO A 302 -10.95 31.89 12.65
N ASP A 303 -12.08 31.35 12.22
CA ASP A 303 -12.97 30.48 13.00
C ASP A 303 -12.59 29.00 12.96
N VAL A 304 -11.55 28.63 12.19
CA VAL A 304 -11.08 27.24 12.09
C VAL A 304 -10.37 26.81 13.37
N ASP A 305 -10.90 25.76 14.01
CA ASP A 305 -10.31 25.17 15.20
C ASP A 305 -9.53 23.89 14.85
N LEU A 306 -8.21 24.05 14.72
CA LEU A 306 -7.28 22.94 14.46
C LEU A 306 -7.27 21.89 15.57
N LYS A 307 -7.66 22.24 16.81
CA LYS A 307 -7.74 21.29 17.92
C LYS A 307 -8.90 20.32 17.73
N VAL A 308 -10.04 20.80 17.24
CA VAL A 308 -11.18 19.94 16.89
C VAL A 308 -10.81 19.02 15.73
N ILE A 309 -10.09 19.53 14.73
CA ILE A 309 -9.60 18.73 13.59
C ILE A 309 -8.63 17.65 14.08
N ALA A 310 -7.67 17.98 14.95
CA ALA A 310 -6.72 17.02 15.53
C ALA A 310 -7.39 15.92 16.36
N ARG A 311 -8.50 16.25 17.06
CA ARG A 311 -9.32 15.26 17.78
C ARG A 311 -10.13 14.36 16.84
N SER A 312 -10.51 14.88 15.68
CA SER A 312 -11.30 14.16 14.68
C SER A 312 -10.45 13.23 13.79
N THR A 313 -9.12 13.26 13.95
CA THR A 313 -8.16 12.48 13.15
C THR A 313 -7.33 11.51 14.00
N PRO A 314 -7.94 10.71 14.90
CA PRO A 314 -7.18 9.78 15.74
C PRO A 314 -6.41 8.77 14.88
N GLY A 315 -5.12 8.61 15.18
CA GLY A 315 -4.24 7.68 14.49
C GLY A 315 -3.68 8.15 13.14
N PHE A 316 -4.04 9.35 12.67
CA PHE A 316 -3.46 9.94 11.46
C PHE A 316 -1.97 10.22 11.67
N VAL A 317 -1.15 9.93 10.65
CA VAL A 317 0.26 10.31 10.62
C VAL A 317 0.46 11.66 9.91
N GLY A 318 1.68 12.20 9.95
CA GLY A 318 1.97 13.51 9.34
C GLY A 318 1.58 13.61 7.87
N ALA A 319 1.86 12.57 7.08
CA ALA A 319 1.46 12.51 5.67
C ALA A 319 -0.07 12.51 5.47
N ASP A 320 -0.82 11.87 6.36
CA ASP A 320 -2.30 11.87 6.29
C ASP A 320 -2.84 13.28 6.60
N LEU A 321 -2.24 13.97 7.57
CA LEU A 321 -2.60 15.35 7.92
C LEU A 321 -2.23 16.33 6.82
N GLU A 322 -1.08 16.16 6.17
CA GLU A 322 -0.71 16.94 4.99
C GLU A 322 -1.75 16.78 3.87
N ASN A 323 -2.12 15.53 3.57
CA ASN A 323 -3.13 15.21 2.57
C ASN A 323 -4.51 15.79 2.95
N LEU A 324 -4.87 15.73 4.23
CA LEU A 324 -6.11 16.31 4.75
C LEU A 324 -6.19 17.83 4.48
N VAL A 325 -5.14 18.57 4.83
CA VAL A 325 -5.09 20.02 4.60
C VAL A 325 -5.10 20.33 3.10
N ASN A 326 -4.49 19.48 2.28
CA ASN A 326 -4.54 19.61 0.82
C ASN A 326 -5.95 19.38 0.27
N GLU A 327 -6.66 18.33 0.71
CA GLU A 327 -8.03 18.05 0.30
C GLU A 327 -8.99 19.17 0.74
N ALA A 328 -8.83 19.71 1.95
CA ALA A 328 -9.60 20.87 2.40
C ALA A 328 -9.42 22.09 1.48
N ALA A 329 -8.18 22.35 1.04
CA ALA A 329 -7.90 23.42 0.09
C ALA A 329 -8.54 23.18 -1.29
N ILE A 330 -8.51 21.94 -1.78
CA ILE A 330 -9.15 21.55 -3.04
C ILE A 330 -10.67 21.71 -2.97
N LEU A 331 -11.29 21.35 -1.84
CA LEU A 331 -12.73 21.51 -1.60
C LEU A 331 -13.14 22.98 -1.56
N ALA A 332 -12.38 23.82 -0.86
CA ALA A 332 -12.59 25.27 -0.84
C ALA A 332 -12.47 25.87 -2.25
N ALA A 333 -11.44 25.48 -3.00
CA ALA A 333 -11.23 25.92 -4.38
C ALA A 333 -12.35 25.47 -5.33
N ARG A 334 -12.86 24.24 -5.17
CA ARG A 334 -13.99 23.73 -5.98
C ARG A 334 -15.28 24.51 -5.74
N ARG A 335 -15.49 25.04 -4.53
CA ARG A 335 -16.60 25.95 -4.22
C ARG A 335 -16.37 27.38 -4.74
N GLY A 336 -15.18 27.70 -5.24
CA GLY A 336 -14.79 29.06 -5.60
C GLY A 336 -14.53 29.96 -4.38
N SER A 337 -14.32 29.37 -3.20
CA SER A 337 -13.95 30.12 -2.00
C SER A 337 -12.48 30.57 -2.08
N LYS A 338 -12.18 31.76 -1.57
CA LYS A 338 -10.81 32.28 -1.44
C LYS A 338 -10.13 31.86 -0.13
N VAL A 339 -10.91 31.32 0.80
CA VAL A 339 -10.49 30.97 2.16
C VAL A 339 -11.01 29.58 2.49
N ILE A 340 -10.19 28.78 3.18
CA ILE A 340 -10.53 27.44 3.67
C ILE A 340 -11.26 27.60 5.00
N GLU A 341 -12.47 27.05 5.07
CA GLU A 341 -13.36 27.14 6.25
C GLU A 341 -13.39 25.82 7.02
N GLN A 342 -13.93 25.83 8.24
CA GLN A 342 -14.00 24.64 9.11
C GLN A 342 -14.71 23.46 8.42
N ARG A 343 -15.80 23.75 7.68
CA ARG A 343 -16.54 22.74 6.90
C ARG A 343 -15.70 22.03 5.84
N ASP A 344 -14.68 22.68 5.30
CA ASP A 344 -13.81 22.10 4.28
C ASP A 344 -12.87 21.06 4.90
N PHE A 345 -12.42 21.30 6.14
CA PHE A 345 -11.66 20.33 6.91
C PHE A 345 -12.52 19.15 7.35
N GLU A 346 -13.74 19.39 7.82
CA GLU A 346 -14.68 18.33 8.20
C GLU A 346 -15.02 17.43 7.01
N GLU A 347 -15.34 18.01 5.85
CA GLU A 347 -15.57 17.25 4.62
C GLU A 347 -14.31 16.51 4.14
N ALA A 348 -13.12 17.11 4.31
CA ALA A 348 -11.87 16.46 3.97
C ALA A 348 -11.58 15.25 4.88
N ILE A 349 -11.86 15.34 6.19
CA ILE A 349 -11.71 14.20 7.13
C ILE A 349 -12.61 13.05 6.67
N GLU A 350 -13.87 13.35 6.37
CA GLU A 350 -14.83 12.35 5.92
C GLU A 350 -14.41 11.71 4.60
N ARG A 351 -13.86 12.51 3.67
CA ARG A 351 -13.40 12.00 2.40
C ARG A 351 -12.16 11.13 2.52
N VAL A 352 -11.25 11.44 3.44
CA VAL A 352 -10.05 10.62 3.71
C VAL A 352 -10.45 9.32 4.43
N LEU A 353 -11.41 9.36 5.35
CA LEU A 353 -11.84 8.19 6.14
C LEU A 353 -12.79 7.25 5.37
N ALA A 354 -13.85 7.80 4.78
CA ALA A 354 -14.96 7.06 4.18
C ALA A 354 -14.99 7.12 2.65
N GLY A 355 -14.14 7.94 2.03
CA GLY A 355 -14.13 8.17 0.59
C GLY A 355 -15.11 9.26 0.13
N PRO A 356 -15.14 9.56 -1.18
CA PRO A 356 -15.99 10.62 -1.72
C PRO A 356 -17.48 10.28 -1.62
N GLU A 357 -18.29 11.33 -1.50
CA GLU A 357 -19.75 11.27 -1.52
C GLU A 357 -20.28 10.72 -2.86
N ARG A 358 -21.23 9.78 -2.81
CA ARG A 358 -21.79 9.14 -4.00
C ARG A 358 -23.15 9.74 -4.39
N LYS A 359 -23.11 10.91 -5.02
CA LYS A 359 -24.31 11.64 -5.51
C LYS A 359 -25.10 10.91 -6.60
N SER A 360 -24.51 9.93 -7.27
CA SER A 360 -25.13 9.21 -8.40
C SER A 360 -25.91 7.96 -7.99
N ARG A 361 -25.80 7.50 -6.74
CA ARG A 361 -26.53 6.30 -6.28
C ARG A 361 -27.96 6.72 -5.96
N VAL A 362 -28.92 6.23 -6.75
CA VAL A 362 -30.34 6.34 -6.42
C VAL A 362 -30.64 5.30 -5.36
N ILE A 363 -30.91 5.75 -4.14
CA ILE A 363 -31.28 4.92 -2.98
C ILE A 363 -32.81 4.95 -2.89
N SER A 364 -33.46 3.79 -2.70
CA SER A 364 -34.91 3.75 -2.49
C SER A 364 -35.26 4.33 -1.11
N GLU A 365 -36.48 4.85 -0.94
CA GLU A 365 -36.91 5.36 0.37
C GLU A 365 -36.87 4.27 1.46
N ASP A 366 -37.15 3.01 1.09
CA ASP A 366 -37.04 1.87 2.02
C ASP A 366 -35.59 1.58 2.41
N GLU A 367 -34.65 1.60 1.46
CA GLU A 367 -33.22 1.43 1.76
C GLU A 367 -32.70 2.59 2.60
N LYS A 368 -33.12 3.83 2.30
CA LYS A 368 -32.78 5.03 3.08
C LYS A 368 -33.28 4.93 4.52
N ARG A 369 -34.49 4.38 4.71
CA ARG A 369 -35.06 4.11 6.03
C ARG A 369 -34.29 3.05 6.80
N ILE A 370 -33.88 1.95 6.15
CA ILE A 370 -33.04 0.92 6.80
C ILE A 370 -31.72 1.54 7.27
N VAL A 371 -31.04 2.30 6.40
CA VAL A 371 -29.78 2.98 6.75
C VAL A 371 -29.98 3.98 7.89
N ALA A 372 -31.07 4.75 7.90
CA ALA A 372 -31.36 5.69 8.99
C ALA A 372 -31.51 5.00 10.35
N TYR A 373 -32.21 3.87 10.39
CA TYR A 373 -32.36 3.08 11.62
C TYR A 373 -31.06 2.38 12.02
N HIS A 374 -30.27 1.93 11.07
CA HIS A 374 -28.94 1.35 11.31
C HIS A 374 -28.00 2.36 11.97
N GLU A 375 -27.85 3.55 11.38
CA GLU A 375 -26.98 4.60 11.93
C GLU A 375 -27.50 5.16 13.26
N ALA A 376 -28.81 5.33 13.39
CA ALA A 376 -29.42 5.70 14.66
C ALA A 376 -29.17 4.62 15.74
N GLY A 377 -29.13 3.34 15.36
CA GLY A 377 -28.81 2.22 16.23
C GLY A 377 -27.43 2.34 16.85
N HIS A 378 -26.40 2.59 16.03
CA HIS A 378 -25.04 2.86 16.52
C HIS A 378 -25.02 4.06 17.47
N ALA A 379 -25.60 5.18 17.04
CA ALA A 379 -25.56 6.42 17.80
C ALA A 379 -26.22 6.32 19.18
N VAL A 380 -27.42 5.71 19.26
CA VAL A 380 -28.15 5.54 20.53
C VAL A 380 -27.40 4.60 21.47
N VAL A 381 -26.89 3.47 20.98
CA VAL A 381 -26.16 2.51 21.80
C VAL A 381 -24.86 3.11 22.32
N MET A 382 -24.06 3.72 21.45
CA MET A 382 -22.81 4.39 21.84
C MET A 382 -23.08 5.53 22.82
N ASN A 383 -24.16 6.29 22.67
CA ASN A 383 -24.49 7.36 23.61
C ASN A 383 -24.94 6.83 24.98
N ALA A 384 -25.67 5.71 25.02
CA ALA A 384 -26.17 5.10 26.24
C ALA A 384 -25.08 4.43 27.11
N LEU A 385 -23.97 4.01 26.50
CA LEU A 385 -22.86 3.35 27.21
C LEU A 385 -21.91 4.39 27.83
N PRO A 386 -21.54 4.25 29.12
CA PRO A 386 -20.64 5.20 29.76
C PRO A 386 -19.20 5.11 29.22
N GLU A 387 -18.74 3.91 28.87
CA GLU A 387 -17.37 3.71 28.39
C GLU A 387 -17.19 4.04 26.89
N ALA A 388 -18.26 4.12 26.10
CA ALA A 388 -18.18 4.43 24.68
C ALA A 388 -17.89 5.92 24.42
N ASP A 389 -17.21 6.18 23.31
CA ASP A 389 -16.88 7.56 22.90
C ASP A 389 -18.13 8.33 22.48
N PRO A 390 -18.18 9.66 22.71
CA PRO A 390 -19.35 10.46 22.39
C PRO A 390 -19.55 10.57 20.88
N VAL A 391 -20.82 10.56 20.46
CA VAL A 391 -21.21 10.73 19.07
C VAL A 391 -20.97 12.18 18.65
N HIS A 392 -20.26 12.36 17.55
CA HIS A 392 -19.96 13.67 16.99
C HIS A 392 -20.86 14.02 15.80
N LYS A 393 -21.12 13.04 14.93
CA LYS A 393 -21.93 13.23 13.72
C LYS A 393 -22.53 11.90 13.27
N VAL A 394 -23.76 11.93 12.78
CA VAL A 394 -24.46 10.78 12.21
C VAL A 394 -24.96 11.18 10.83
N SER A 395 -24.71 10.37 9.80
CA SER A 395 -25.12 10.68 8.44
C SER A 395 -25.58 9.42 7.70
N ILE A 396 -26.65 9.56 6.91
CA ILE A 396 -27.16 8.52 6.01
C ILE A 396 -26.72 8.73 4.56
N ILE A 397 -25.78 9.65 4.34
CA ILE A 397 -25.26 9.95 3.01
C ILE A 397 -24.17 8.93 2.67
N ALA A 398 -24.37 8.20 1.57
CA ALA A 398 -23.45 7.17 1.13
C ALA A 398 -22.08 7.75 0.74
N ARG A 399 -21.01 7.23 1.35
CA ARG A 399 -19.61 7.57 1.06
C ARG A 399 -18.81 6.31 0.77
N GLY A 400 -18.07 6.31 -0.34
CA GLY A 400 -17.25 5.16 -0.74
C GLY A 400 -18.04 3.83 -0.77
N MET A 401 -17.69 2.90 0.12
CA MET A 401 -18.38 1.61 0.28
C MET A 401 -19.49 1.63 1.35
N ALA A 402 -19.57 2.67 2.18
CA ALA A 402 -20.52 2.77 3.27
C ALA A 402 -21.86 3.37 2.81
N GLY A 403 -22.98 2.83 3.33
CA GLY A 403 -24.34 3.32 3.08
C GLY A 403 -24.71 4.54 3.95
N GLY A 404 -24.18 4.58 5.17
CA GLY A 404 -24.21 5.68 6.12
C GLY A 404 -22.99 5.58 7.03
N TYR A 405 -22.84 6.49 7.98
CA TYR A 405 -21.79 6.40 8.99
C TYR A 405 -22.11 7.21 10.25
N THR A 406 -21.61 6.69 11.38
CA THR A 406 -21.63 7.33 12.70
C THR A 406 -20.20 7.63 13.13
N LEU A 407 -19.86 8.92 13.24
CA LEU A 407 -18.57 9.38 13.74
C LEU A 407 -18.64 9.58 15.25
N THR A 408 -17.74 8.93 15.97
CA THR A 408 -17.45 9.20 17.37
C THR A 408 -16.13 9.94 17.49
N LEU A 409 -16.02 10.80 18.50
CA LEU A 409 -14.83 11.63 18.70
C LEU A 409 -14.32 11.45 20.13
N PRO A 410 -13.18 10.75 20.32
CA PRO A 410 -12.64 10.52 21.65
C PRO A 410 -12.25 11.85 22.32
N GLU A 411 -12.39 11.90 23.64
CA GLU A 411 -11.95 13.07 24.44
C GLU A 411 -10.43 13.11 24.61
N GLU A 412 -9.80 11.94 24.66
CA GLU A 412 -8.37 11.75 24.86
C GLU A 412 -7.86 10.59 24.00
N ASP A 413 -6.64 10.72 23.45
CA ASP A 413 -5.96 9.59 22.81
C ASP A 413 -5.54 8.59 23.90
N ARG A 414 -6.07 7.37 23.85
CA ARG A 414 -5.77 6.32 24.83
C ARG A 414 -4.90 5.24 24.21
N THR A 415 -3.74 5.02 24.81
CA THR A 415 -2.86 3.89 24.48
C THR A 415 -3.30 2.60 25.16
N LEU A 416 -3.92 2.71 26.34
CA LEU A 416 -4.39 1.57 27.12
C LEU A 416 -5.91 1.41 27.01
N LEU A 417 -6.35 0.28 26.46
CA LEU A 417 -7.77 -0.07 26.33
C LEU A 417 -8.20 -1.01 27.45
N SER A 418 -9.23 -0.61 28.19
CA SER A 418 -9.82 -1.48 29.23
C SER A 418 -10.77 -2.51 28.62
N ARG A 419 -10.93 -3.68 29.26
CA ARG A 419 -11.91 -4.70 28.85
C ARG A 419 -13.32 -4.13 28.68
N ARG A 420 -13.73 -3.22 29.56
CA ARG A 420 -15.05 -2.55 29.49
C ARG A 420 -15.19 -1.63 28.29
N LYS A 421 -14.13 -0.88 27.93
CA LYS A 421 -14.12 -0.02 26.74
C LYS A 421 -14.26 -0.85 25.47
N VAL A 422 -13.42 -1.88 25.32
CA VAL A 422 -13.46 -2.74 24.13
C VAL A 422 -14.81 -3.44 24.02
N PHE A 423 -15.35 -3.92 25.13
CA PHE A 423 -16.68 -4.52 25.15
C PHE A 423 -17.77 -3.49 24.78
N ALA A 424 -17.70 -2.26 25.28
CA ALA A 424 -18.61 -1.19 24.88
C ALA A 424 -18.50 -0.85 23.39
N ASP A 425 -17.30 -0.89 22.81
CA ASP A 425 -17.08 -0.71 21.37
C ASP A 425 -17.72 -1.84 20.56
N MET A 426 -17.62 -3.08 21.03
CA MET A 426 -18.33 -4.22 20.42
C MET A 426 -19.85 -4.03 20.47
N VAL A 427 -20.40 -3.59 21.61
CA VAL A 427 -21.83 -3.32 21.76
C VAL A 427 -22.26 -2.19 20.82
N GLY A 428 -21.47 -1.12 20.70
CA GLY A 428 -21.71 -0.01 19.79
C GLY A 428 -21.72 -0.42 18.31
N LEU A 429 -20.76 -1.25 17.87
CA LEU A 429 -20.70 -1.79 16.52
C LEU A 429 -21.89 -2.71 16.20
N LEU A 430 -22.42 -3.44 17.19
CA LEU A 430 -23.61 -4.28 17.00
C LEU A 430 -24.93 -3.50 17.03
N GLY A 431 -24.90 -2.20 17.36
CA GLY A 431 -26.07 -1.35 17.46
C GLY A 431 -26.87 -1.23 16.15
N GLY A 432 -26.21 -1.10 15.00
CA GLY A 432 -26.89 -0.98 13.71
C GLY A 432 -27.69 -2.22 13.35
N ARG A 433 -27.07 -3.39 13.41
CA ARG A 433 -27.75 -4.68 13.18
C ARG A 433 -28.91 -4.92 14.16
N ALA A 434 -28.69 -4.64 15.44
CA ALA A 434 -29.72 -4.82 16.46
C ALA A 434 -30.91 -3.87 16.25
N ALA A 435 -30.68 -2.67 15.72
CA ALA A 435 -31.75 -1.74 15.36
C ALA A 435 -32.54 -2.23 14.13
N GLU A 436 -31.87 -2.81 13.13
CA GLU A 436 -32.54 -3.42 11.99
C GLU A 436 -33.49 -4.54 12.42
N GLU A 437 -32.98 -5.51 13.19
CA GLU A 437 -33.77 -6.65 13.68
C GLU A 437 -34.98 -6.17 14.50
N LEU A 438 -34.77 -5.20 15.40
CA LEU A 438 -35.82 -4.70 16.29
C LEU A 438 -36.93 -3.90 15.57
N VAL A 439 -36.62 -3.26 14.44
CA VAL A 439 -37.55 -2.35 13.74
C VAL A 439 -38.19 -3.02 12.53
N PHE A 440 -37.43 -3.80 11.77
CA PHE A 440 -37.87 -4.40 10.50
C PHE A 440 -38.14 -5.90 10.60
N ASP A 441 -37.81 -6.56 11.72
CA ASP A 441 -37.92 -8.01 11.89
C ASP A 441 -37.15 -8.79 10.80
N ASP A 442 -36.13 -8.15 10.22
CA ASP A 442 -35.23 -8.69 9.20
C ASP A 442 -33.86 -8.02 9.33
N ILE A 443 -32.83 -8.69 8.80
CA ILE A 443 -31.43 -8.25 8.88
C ILE A 443 -30.85 -8.11 7.48
N THR A 444 -30.03 -7.09 7.26
CA THR A 444 -29.40 -6.84 5.97
C THR A 444 -27.92 -7.18 5.93
N SER A 445 -27.34 -7.16 4.73
CA SER A 445 -25.90 -7.29 4.52
C SER A 445 -25.11 -6.02 4.90
N GLY A 446 -25.77 -4.92 5.26
CA GLY A 446 -25.13 -3.65 5.64
C GLY A 446 -24.19 -3.78 6.84
N ALA A 447 -24.53 -4.65 7.80
CA ALA A 447 -23.76 -4.89 9.02
C ALA A 447 -22.49 -5.75 8.85
N ALA A 448 -22.12 -6.14 7.62
CA ALA A 448 -21.00 -7.08 7.39
C ALA A 448 -19.67 -6.57 7.95
N ASN A 449 -19.34 -5.29 7.72
CA ASN A 449 -18.12 -4.67 8.23
C ASN A 449 -18.13 -4.57 9.77
N ASP A 450 -19.28 -4.32 10.39
CA ASP A 450 -19.38 -4.27 11.85
C ASP A 450 -19.16 -5.64 12.47
N LEU A 451 -19.72 -6.70 11.88
CA LEU A 451 -19.50 -8.08 12.32
C LEU A 451 -18.03 -8.49 12.20
N GLU A 452 -17.37 -8.12 11.10
CA GLU A 452 -15.94 -8.38 10.91
C GLU A 452 -15.10 -7.69 12.00
N ARG A 453 -15.37 -6.41 12.24
CA ARG A 453 -14.69 -5.62 13.29
C ARG A 453 -14.94 -6.18 14.69
N VAL A 454 -16.18 -6.50 15.02
CA VAL A 454 -16.57 -7.07 16.31
C VAL A 454 -15.91 -8.43 16.52
N THR A 455 -15.89 -9.28 15.49
CA THR A 455 -15.25 -10.60 15.56
C THR A 455 -13.74 -10.46 15.75
N HIS A 456 -13.10 -9.54 15.04
CA HIS A 456 -11.68 -9.24 15.20
C HIS A 456 -11.36 -8.74 16.61
N LEU A 457 -12.15 -7.80 17.16
CA LEU A 457 -11.98 -7.30 18.52
C LEU A 457 -12.15 -8.41 19.55
N ALA A 458 -13.22 -9.20 19.45
CA ALA A 458 -13.47 -10.33 20.35
C ALA A 458 -12.32 -11.35 20.31
N ARG A 459 -11.85 -11.73 19.12
CA ARG A 459 -10.71 -12.64 18.96
C ARG A 459 -9.44 -12.04 19.56
N THR A 460 -9.17 -10.76 19.36
CA THR A 460 -8.01 -10.06 19.95
C THR A 460 -8.08 -9.99 21.48
N MET A 461 -9.26 -9.73 22.05
CA MET A 461 -9.48 -9.76 23.49
C MET A 461 -9.10 -11.12 24.10
N VAL A 462 -9.50 -12.20 23.42
CA VAL A 462 -9.27 -13.57 23.87
C VAL A 462 -7.82 -14.00 23.64
N THR A 463 -7.26 -13.78 22.46
CA THR A 463 -5.97 -14.36 22.06
C THR A 463 -4.76 -13.48 22.35
N ARG A 464 -4.91 -12.16 22.42
CA ARG A 464 -3.77 -11.22 22.55
C ARG A 464 -3.76 -10.48 23.88
N TRP A 465 -4.92 -10.04 24.33
CA TRP A 465 -5.01 -9.21 25.54
C TRP A 465 -5.32 -10.00 26.81
N GLY A 466 -5.52 -11.32 26.71
CA GLY A 466 -5.78 -12.17 27.87
C GLY A 466 -7.02 -11.74 28.66
N MET A 467 -8.04 -11.21 27.97
CA MET A 467 -9.26 -10.67 28.58
C MET A 467 -10.37 -11.72 28.77
N SER A 468 -10.07 -13.00 28.51
CA SER A 468 -10.96 -14.13 28.81
C SER A 468 -10.65 -14.71 30.19
N GLU A 469 -11.70 -14.96 30.98
CA GLU A 469 -11.57 -15.63 32.28
C GLU A 469 -11.30 -17.13 32.11
N THR A 470 -11.82 -17.75 31.05
CA THR A 470 -11.69 -19.19 30.77
C THR A 470 -10.28 -19.55 30.31
N LEU A 471 -9.71 -18.76 29.39
CA LEU A 471 -8.38 -19.00 28.82
C LEU A 471 -7.27 -18.30 29.62
N GLY A 472 -7.63 -17.31 30.44
CA GLY A 472 -6.69 -16.60 31.31
C GLY A 472 -5.77 -15.63 30.57
N PRO A 473 -4.78 -15.07 31.29
CA PRO A 473 -3.90 -14.01 30.78
C PRO A 473 -2.74 -14.56 29.94
N LEU A 474 -3.04 -15.32 28.89
CA LEU A 474 -2.07 -15.91 27.97
C LEU A 474 -2.22 -15.34 26.56
N VAL A 475 -1.12 -15.37 25.80
CA VAL A 475 -1.14 -15.04 24.37
C VAL A 475 -1.23 -16.33 23.56
N TYR A 476 -2.19 -16.39 22.66
CA TYR A 476 -2.45 -17.51 21.76
C TYR A 476 -2.19 -17.09 20.31
N GLY A 477 -1.50 -17.95 19.56
CA GLY A 477 -1.09 -17.76 18.17
C GLY A 477 0.19 -16.94 18.09
N LYS A 478 1.26 -17.46 17.46
CA LYS A 478 2.40 -16.61 17.09
C LYS A 478 2.06 -15.83 15.82
N LYS A 479 2.32 -14.52 15.84
CA LYS A 479 2.33 -13.72 14.62
C LYS A 479 3.72 -13.79 14.00
N ASP A 480 4.18 -14.98 13.66
CA ASP A 480 5.35 -15.11 12.79
C ASP A 480 4.85 -14.80 11.37
N GLU A 481 4.83 -13.51 11.00
CA GLU A 481 4.60 -13.03 9.65
C GLU A 481 5.75 -13.47 8.72
N LEU A 482 5.91 -14.78 8.53
CA LEU A 482 6.79 -15.37 7.53
C LEU A 482 6.10 -15.31 6.17
N ILE A 483 6.00 -14.09 5.62
CA ILE A 483 5.26 -13.75 4.38
C ILE A 483 5.98 -14.27 3.09
N PHE A 484 6.95 -15.18 3.18
CA PHE A 484 7.63 -15.67 1.98
C PHE A 484 6.84 -16.75 1.23
N LEU A 485 5.96 -17.49 1.93
CA LEU A 485 4.89 -18.24 1.28
C LEU A 485 3.63 -17.38 1.34
N GLY A 486 2.86 -17.34 0.25
CA GLY A 486 1.73 -16.43 0.05
C GLY A 486 0.84 -16.26 1.28
N ARG A 487 0.24 -15.06 1.39
CA ARG A 487 -0.63 -14.55 2.48
C ARG A 487 -1.73 -15.49 3.02
N GLU A 488 -1.88 -16.68 2.46
CA GLU A 488 -2.93 -17.66 2.78
C GLU A 488 -2.42 -18.90 3.56
N ILE A 489 -1.12 -19.06 3.80
CA ILE A 489 -0.62 -20.28 4.48
C ILE A 489 -0.50 -20.04 5.98
N ALA A 490 -1.64 -20.26 6.64
CA ALA A 490 -1.87 -20.57 8.06
C ALA A 490 -1.19 -19.67 9.10
N GLU A 491 -2.01 -19.00 9.95
CA GLU A 491 -1.60 -18.71 11.32
C GLU A 491 -0.99 -20.00 11.89
N GLN A 492 0.30 -19.97 12.28
CA GLN A 492 0.85 -21.07 13.05
C GLN A 492 0.11 -21.09 14.39
N ARG A 493 -0.89 -21.98 14.49
CA ARG A 493 -1.57 -22.30 15.73
C ARG A 493 -0.53 -22.96 16.63
N ASP A 494 -0.05 -22.23 17.62
CA ASP A 494 0.82 -22.72 18.70
C ASP A 494 0.00 -23.32 19.85
N TYR A 495 -1.27 -23.61 19.60
CA TYR A 495 -2.24 -24.18 20.54
C TYR A 495 -2.98 -25.37 19.91
N SER A 496 -3.51 -26.26 20.75
CA SER A 496 -4.24 -27.45 20.32
C SER A 496 -5.62 -27.11 19.75
N GLU A 497 -6.21 -28.02 18.98
CA GLU A 497 -7.59 -27.86 18.47
C GLU A 497 -8.62 -27.69 19.60
N ALA A 498 -8.39 -28.33 20.76
CA ALA A 498 -9.25 -28.14 21.93
C ALA A 498 -9.20 -26.69 22.46
N VAL A 499 -8.04 -26.05 22.42
CA VAL A 499 -7.90 -24.62 22.78
C VAL A 499 -8.51 -23.74 21.68
N ALA A 500 -8.37 -24.12 20.41
CA ALA A 500 -9.01 -23.41 19.30
C ALA A 500 -10.55 -23.40 19.45
N GLU A 501 -11.14 -24.55 19.79
CA GLU A 501 -12.58 -24.66 20.07
C GLU A 501 -13.00 -23.77 21.25
N GLN A 502 -12.20 -23.73 22.33
CA GLN A 502 -12.45 -22.83 23.46
C GLN A 502 -12.36 -21.34 23.08
N ILE A 503 -11.40 -20.97 22.23
CA ILE A 503 -11.27 -19.61 21.70
C ILE A 503 -12.54 -19.24 20.92
N ASP A 504 -12.97 -20.10 20.00
CA ASP A 504 -14.16 -19.84 19.17
C ASP A 504 -15.45 -19.78 20.02
N ALA A 505 -15.57 -20.64 21.03
CA ALA A 505 -16.68 -20.60 21.98
C ALA A 505 -16.71 -19.30 22.79
N GLU A 506 -15.55 -18.85 23.27
CA GLU A 506 -15.43 -17.61 24.04
C GLU A 506 -15.70 -16.37 23.17
N VAL A 507 -15.20 -16.35 21.94
CA VAL A 507 -15.50 -15.29 20.95
C VAL A 507 -17.00 -15.23 20.70
N ARG A 508 -17.66 -16.38 20.45
CA ARG A 508 -19.11 -16.44 20.26
C ARG A 508 -19.86 -15.91 21.49
N ARG A 509 -19.43 -16.28 22.70
CA ARG A 509 -20.01 -15.80 23.96
C ARG A 509 -19.95 -14.28 24.06
N LEU A 510 -18.76 -13.69 23.88
CA LEU A 510 -18.56 -12.24 23.95
C LEU A 510 -19.39 -11.48 22.93
N VAL A 511 -19.43 -11.95 21.67
CA VAL A 511 -20.22 -11.30 20.61
C VAL A 511 -21.72 -11.41 20.90
N THR A 512 -22.19 -12.56 21.38
CA THR A 512 -23.61 -12.77 21.72
C THR A 512 -24.03 -11.89 22.90
N GLU A 513 -23.21 -11.80 23.95
CA GLU A 513 -23.47 -10.92 25.09
C GLU A 513 -23.51 -9.45 24.66
N ALA A 514 -22.57 -9.03 23.81
CA ALA A 514 -22.57 -7.67 23.28
C ALA A 514 -23.82 -7.38 22.43
N TYR A 515 -24.26 -8.34 21.61
CA TYR A 515 -25.48 -8.24 20.80
C TYR A 515 -26.74 -8.09 21.66
N GLN A 516 -26.88 -8.95 22.67
CA GLN A 516 -28.00 -8.92 23.61
C GLN A 516 -28.06 -7.61 24.40
N GLN A 517 -26.90 -7.08 24.78
CA GLN A 517 -26.84 -5.78 25.44
C GLN A 517 -27.25 -4.64 24.50
N ALA A 518 -26.78 -4.64 23.25
CA ALA A 518 -27.18 -3.65 22.24
C ALA A 518 -28.71 -3.67 22.03
N HIS A 519 -29.27 -4.86 21.83
CA HIS A 519 -30.72 -5.06 21.68
C HIS A 519 -31.51 -4.58 22.90
N SER A 520 -31.05 -4.89 24.12
CA SER A 520 -31.69 -4.45 25.37
C SER A 520 -31.67 -2.93 25.53
N ILE A 521 -30.57 -2.27 25.15
CA ILE A 521 -30.44 -0.81 25.17
C ILE A 521 -31.41 -0.18 24.16
N LEU A 522 -31.47 -0.71 22.94
CA LEU A 522 -32.35 -0.20 21.90
C LEU A 522 -33.83 -0.40 22.23
N GLN A 523 -34.21 -1.54 22.83
CA GLN A 523 -35.56 -1.75 23.35
C GLN A 523 -35.91 -0.73 24.44
N LYS A 524 -34.99 -0.48 25.37
CA LYS A 524 -35.20 0.49 26.45
C LYS A 524 -35.37 1.92 25.93
N TYR A 525 -34.65 2.30 24.88
CA TYR A 525 -34.66 3.65 24.30
C TYR A 525 -35.32 3.68 22.90
N ARG A 526 -36.34 2.84 22.67
CA ARG A 526 -37.01 2.71 21.36
C ARG A 526 -37.55 4.04 20.84
N ASP A 527 -38.21 4.81 21.69
CA ASP A 527 -38.74 6.13 21.32
C ASP A 527 -37.65 7.10 20.84
N LYS A 528 -36.44 6.98 21.40
CA LYS A 528 -35.29 7.81 21.03
C LYS A 528 -34.64 7.34 19.74
N LEU A 529 -34.57 6.02 19.52
CA LEU A 529 -34.16 5.44 18.24
C LEU A 529 -35.06 5.95 17.11
N ASP A 530 -36.37 5.86 17.28
CA ASP A 530 -37.35 6.31 16.29
C ASP A 530 -37.22 7.83 16.02
N ALA A 531 -37.03 8.65 17.08
CA ALA A 531 -36.84 10.09 16.93
C ALA A 531 -35.55 10.47 16.17
N VAL A 532 -34.43 9.78 16.46
CA VAL A 532 -33.16 10.01 15.76
C VAL A 532 -33.25 9.57 14.31
N ALA A 533 -33.83 8.40 14.03
CA ALA A 533 -34.01 7.88 12.67
C ALA A 533 -34.92 8.79 11.82
N GLN A 534 -36.04 9.26 12.39
CA GLN A 534 -36.93 10.21 11.71
C GLN A 534 -36.21 11.50 11.38
N ARG A 535 -35.43 12.03 12.32
CA ARG A 535 -34.64 13.24 12.06
C ARG A 535 -33.60 13.01 10.97
N LEU A 536 -32.93 11.86 10.94
CA LEU A 536 -31.98 11.52 9.87
C LEU A 536 -32.68 11.45 8.50
N LEU A 537 -33.92 10.98 8.42
CA LEU A 537 -34.68 10.98 7.18
C LEU A 537 -35.02 12.40 6.69
N GLU A 538 -35.22 13.35 7.59
CA GLU A 538 -35.52 14.75 7.26
C GLU A 538 -34.28 15.54 6.79
N VAL A 539 -33.15 15.42 7.48
CA VAL A 539 -31.97 16.27 7.25
C VAL A 539 -30.73 15.53 6.74
N GLU A 540 -30.79 14.21 6.63
CA GLU A 540 -29.74 13.31 6.14
C GLU A 540 -28.45 13.27 6.99
N THR A 541 -28.22 14.27 7.83
CA THR A 541 -27.07 14.37 8.72
C THR A 541 -27.46 15.13 9.98
N ILE A 542 -27.06 14.59 11.14
CA ILE A 542 -27.29 15.18 12.47
C ILE A 542 -25.93 15.44 13.11
N SER A 543 -25.72 16.67 13.59
CA SER A 543 -24.53 17.03 14.37
C SER A 543 -24.69 16.64 15.85
N ARG A 544 -23.58 16.64 16.60
CA ARG A 544 -23.60 16.38 18.05
C ARG A 544 -24.65 17.18 18.80
N ASP A 545 -24.71 18.49 18.58
CA ASP A 545 -25.60 19.39 19.30
C ASP A 545 -27.08 19.09 19.01
N GLU A 546 -27.39 18.67 17.78
CA GLU A 546 -28.74 18.25 17.40
C GLU A 546 -29.08 16.87 17.98
N PHE A 547 -28.12 15.95 17.97
CA PHE A 547 -28.29 14.62 18.53
C PHE A 547 -28.52 14.67 20.05
N GLU A 548 -27.72 15.45 20.79
CA GLU A 548 -27.85 15.60 22.24
C GLU A 548 -29.17 16.28 22.66
N LYS A 549 -29.77 17.12 21.79
CA LYS A 549 -31.12 17.67 22.02
C LYS A 549 -32.21 16.59 21.97
N ILE A 550 -32.05 15.58 21.10
CA ILE A 550 -33.00 14.47 20.98
C ILE A 550 -32.77 13.46 22.09
N PHE A 551 -31.51 13.06 22.28
CA PHE A 551 -31.08 12.08 23.26
C PHE A 551 -29.84 12.56 24.04
N PRO A 552 -30.05 13.27 25.17
CA PRO A 552 -28.94 13.60 26.04
C PRO A 552 -28.33 12.32 26.64
N PRO A 553 -27.02 12.30 26.91
CA PRO A 553 -26.36 11.12 27.46
C PRO A 553 -27.02 10.70 28.79
N PRO A 554 -27.61 9.49 28.87
CA PRO A 554 -28.33 9.07 30.07
C PRO A 554 -27.40 8.79 31.26
N VAL A 555 -26.10 8.62 30.98
CA VAL A 555 -25.04 8.41 31.95
C VAL A 555 -23.82 9.25 31.57
N PRO A 556 -23.06 9.77 32.56
CA PRO A 556 -21.83 10.49 32.27
C PRO A 556 -20.80 9.56 31.62
N LYS A 557 -20.13 10.06 30.58
CA LYS A 557 -19.06 9.34 29.89
C LYS A 557 -17.86 9.13 30.82
N ARG A 558 -17.23 7.96 30.72
CA ARG A 558 -16.06 7.56 31.51
C ARG A 558 -14.85 7.43 30.61
N ALA A 559 -13.88 8.31 30.80
CA ALA A 559 -12.65 8.30 30.02
C ALA A 559 -11.69 7.16 30.41
N THR A 560 -11.58 6.81 31.69
CA THR A 560 -10.58 5.83 32.15
C THR A 560 -11.09 4.98 33.31
N PRO A 561 -10.61 3.72 33.43
CA PRO A 561 -10.88 2.91 34.60
C PRO A 561 -10.24 3.58 35.82
N LYS A 562 -11.07 4.01 36.78
CA LYS A 562 -10.58 4.52 38.07
C LYS A 562 -10.07 3.36 38.92
N PRO A 563 -9.07 3.60 39.79
CA PRO A 563 -8.69 2.63 40.82
C PRO A 563 -9.95 2.17 41.57
N LYS A 564 -10.04 0.89 41.91
CA LYS A 564 -11.09 0.43 42.83
C LYS A 564 -10.92 1.24 44.11
N GLU A 565 -11.91 2.07 44.46
CA GLU A 565 -11.97 2.66 45.79
C GLU A 565 -12.08 1.48 46.75
N THR A 566 -11.00 1.24 47.50
CA THR A 566 -11.01 0.28 48.59
C THR A 566 -11.99 0.83 49.62
N THR A 567 -13.22 0.31 49.65
CA THR A 567 -14.07 0.46 50.82
C THR A 567 -13.32 -0.19 51.98
N ALA A 568 -12.71 0.65 52.81
CA ALA A 568 -12.02 0.28 54.04
C ALA A 568 -13.00 -0.26 55.07
#